data_AF-A0A7J8EC29-F1
#
_entry.id   AF-A0A7J8EC29-F1
#
_cell.length_a   1.000
_cell.length_b   1.000
_cell.length_c   1.000
_cell.angle_alpha   90.00
_cell.angle_beta   90.00
_cell.angle_gamma   90.00
#
_symmetry.space_group_name_H-M   'P 1'
#
loop_
_entity.id
_entity.type
_entity.pdbx_description
1 polymer ?
#
loop_
_entity_poly.entity_id
_entity_poly.type
_entity_poly.pdbx_seq_one_letter_code
_entity_poly.pdbx_strand_id
1 'polypeptide(L)'
;MAVSTFQKLDGICWQVQQLYGHTQVPGRFLLQARGARRDVHVVVGETDYQSFAVLYLERARRLTVKLYARSLPVNDLVVSKFEQRVLEANMTEDHTLYFPKYGFCEAADQFHRLDEVRR
;
A
#
# COMPACT_ATOMS: atom_id res chain seq x y z
N MET A 1 -1.71 -10.67 9.38
CA MET A 1 -0.45 -9.91 9.26
C MET A 1 -0.63 -8.49 9.80
N ALA A 2 0.17 -8.05 10.77
CA ALA A 2 0.14 -6.66 11.25
C ALA A 2 0.93 -5.74 10.31
N VAL A 3 0.37 -4.59 9.95
CA VAL A 3 0.97 -3.61 9.04
C VAL A 3 0.92 -2.23 9.69
N SER A 4 2.04 -1.52 9.74
CA SER A 4 2.08 -0.10 10.13
C SER A 4 2.48 0.75 8.95
N THR A 5 1.65 1.72 8.59
CA THR A 5 1.96 2.71 7.55
C THR A 5 2.36 4.02 8.21
N PHE A 6 3.55 4.50 7.89
CA PHE A 6 4.03 5.81 8.31
C PHE A 6 3.87 6.80 7.16
N GLN A 7 3.24 7.94 7.44
CA GLN A 7 3.06 9.01 6.45
C GLN A 7 3.28 10.36 7.11
N LYS A 8 3.85 11.29 6.33
CA LYS A 8 4.02 12.67 6.75
C LYS A 8 2.80 13.48 6.31
N LEU A 9 2.14 14.13 7.26
CA LEU A 9 1.00 15.02 7.04
C LEU A 9 1.30 16.35 7.76
N ASP A 10 1.32 17.45 7.02
CA ASP A 10 1.60 18.80 7.55
C ASP A 10 2.87 18.90 8.41
N GLY A 11 3.93 18.19 7.99
CA GLY A 11 5.20 18.17 8.72
C GLY A 11 5.29 17.12 9.82
N ILE A 12 4.17 16.52 10.22
CA ILE A 12 4.07 15.60 11.35
C ILE A 12 4.01 14.15 10.85
N CYS A 13 4.72 13.25 11.52
CA CYS A 13 4.70 11.83 11.22
C CYS A 13 3.52 11.14 11.90
N TRP A 14 2.67 10.51 11.10
CA TRP A 14 1.54 9.70 11.56
C TRP A 14 1.83 8.22 11.33
N GLN A 15 1.43 7.39 12.28
CA GLN A 15 1.45 5.94 12.15
C GLN A 15 0.02 5.40 12.14
N VAL A 16 -0.35 4.68 11.09
CA VAL A 16 -1.62 3.96 10.99
C VAL A 16 -1.35 2.47 11.16
N GLN A 17 -1.90 1.86 12.20
CA GLN A 17 -1.73 0.45 12.49
C GLN A 17 -2.94 -0.34 11.99
N GLN A 18 -2.72 -1.32 11.12
CA GLN A 18 -3.76 -2.11 10.49
C GLN A 18 -3.47 -3.61 10.65
N LEU A 19 -4.54 -4.41 10.60
CA LEU A 19 -4.43 -5.86 10.59
C LEU A 19 -4.98 -6.42 9.27
N TYR A 20 -4.08 -7.00 8.49
CA TYR A 20 -4.41 -7.65 7.22
C TYR A 20 -4.78 -9.09 7.55
N GLY A 21 -6.09 -9.38 7.53
CA GLY A 21 -6.62 -10.71 7.79
C GLY A 21 -6.20 -11.68 6.70
N HIS A 22 -5.76 -12.88 7.08
CA HIS A 22 -5.42 -13.92 6.12
C HIS A 22 -6.70 -14.46 5.48
N THR A 23 -6.65 -14.73 4.18
CA THR A 23 -7.70 -15.49 3.48
C THR A 23 -7.22 -16.93 3.26
N GLN A 24 -8.06 -17.76 2.64
CA GLN A 24 -7.69 -19.14 2.28
C GLN A 24 -6.61 -19.20 1.18
N VAL A 25 -6.41 -18.12 0.43
CA VAL A 25 -5.44 -18.06 -0.67
C VAL A 25 -4.19 -17.31 -0.20
N PRO A 26 -2.99 -17.93 -0.25
CA PRO A 26 -1.74 -17.25 0.06
C PRO A 26 -1.54 -15.97 -0.77
N GLY A 27 -1.00 -14.93 -0.14
CA GLY A 27 -0.80 -13.62 -0.78
C GLY A 27 -2.07 -12.77 -0.89
N ARG A 28 -3.25 -13.30 -0.53
CA ARG A 28 -4.51 -12.54 -0.44
C ARG A 28 -4.89 -12.24 0.99
N PHE A 29 -5.21 -10.97 1.24
CA PHE A 29 -5.55 -10.44 2.54
C PHE A 29 -6.86 -9.64 2.47
N LEU A 30 -7.52 -9.54 3.62
CA LEU A 30 -8.69 -8.70 3.83
C LEU A 30 -8.40 -7.68 4.92
N LEU A 31 -8.47 -6.40 4.57
CA LEU A 31 -8.50 -5.31 5.53
C LEU A 31 -9.97 -4.97 5.81
N GLN A 32 -10.43 -5.32 7.01
CA GLN A 32 -11.79 -5.03 7.44
C GLN A 32 -11.99 -3.54 7.63
N ALA A 33 -13.09 -3.02 7.11
CA ALA A 33 -13.44 -1.63 7.28
C ALA A 33 -13.92 -1.32 8.70
N ARG A 34 -13.75 -0.04 9.07
CA ARG A 34 -14.33 0.56 10.26
C ARG A 34 -15.46 1.51 9.90
N GLY A 35 -16.56 1.44 10.64
CA GLY A 35 -17.72 2.32 10.45
C GLY A 35 -18.33 2.20 9.05
N ALA A 36 -18.61 3.33 8.40
CA ALA A 36 -19.19 3.37 7.05
C ALA A 36 -18.19 3.04 5.91
N ARG A 37 -16.93 2.72 6.23
CA ARG A 37 -15.95 2.33 5.20
C ARG A 37 -16.29 0.96 4.63
N ARG A 38 -15.78 0.67 3.44
CA ARG A 38 -15.93 -0.64 2.76
C ARG A 38 -14.63 -1.42 2.94
N ASP A 39 -14.75 -2.72 3.12
CA ASP A 39 -13.61 -3.63 3.21
C ASP A 39 -12.70 -3.47 1.99
N VAL A 40 -11.41 -3.73 2.20
CA VAL A 40 -10.39 -3.64 1.15
C VAL A 40 -9.76 -5.02 1.00
N HIS A 41 -9.89 -5.58 -0.20
CA HIS A 41 -9.14 -6.78 -0.58
C HIS A 41 -7.74 -6.35 -1.00
N VAL A 42 -6.72 -7.04 -0.50
CA VAL A 42 -5.32 -6.77 -0.83
C VAL A 42 -4.69 -8.04 -1.37
N VAL A 43 -3.99 -7.94 -2.50
CA VAL A 43 -3.25 -9.04 -3.11
C VAL A 43 -1.81 -8.60 -3.31
N VAL A 44 -0.86 -9.39 -2.82
CA VAL A 44 0.54 -9.26 -3.21
C VAL A 44 0.70 -9.98 -4.54
N GLY A 45 0.87 -9.21 -5.62
CA GLY A 45 0.94 -9.74 -6.99
C GLY A 45 2.34 -10.22 -7.34
N GLU A 46 3.23 -9.29 -7.65
CA GLU A 46 4.63 -9.58 -7.97
C GLU A 46 5.54 -9.01 -6.89
N THR A 47 6.51 -9.80 -6.44
CA THR A 47 7.55 -9.34 -5.51
C THR A 47 8.74 -10.29 -5.56
N ASP A 48 9.94 -9.75 -5.41
CA ASP A 48 11.16 -10.53 -5.16
C ASP A 48 11.51 -10.59 -3.67
N TYR A 49 10.67 -10.01 -2.81
CA TYR A 49 10.83 -9.81 -1.37
C TYR A 49 12.03 -8.94 -0.94
N GLN A 50 12.98 -8.70 -1.84
CA GLN A 50 14.28 -8.07 -1.59
C GLN A 50 14.36 -6.63 -2.08
N SER A 51 13.67 -6.28 -3.17
CA SER A 51 13.76 -4.95 -3.79
C SER A 51 12.41 -4.28 -4.03
N PHE A 52 11.39 -5.02 -4.48
CA PHE A 52 10.10 -4.44 -4.85
C PHE A 52 8.89 -5.31 -4.52
N ALA A 53 7.71 -4.70 -4.48
CA ALA A 53 6.43 -5.40 -4.44
C ALA A 53 5.34 -4.61 -5.17
N VAL A 54 4.58 -5.28 -6.03
CA VAL A 54 3.38 -4.77 -6.68
C VAL A 54 2.16 -5.33 -5.96
N LEU A 55 1.37 -4.46 -5.36
CA LEU A 55 0.16 -4.81 -4.63
C LEU A 55 -1.08 -4.34 -5.41
N TYR A 56 -2.11 -5.17 -5.40
CA TYR A 56 -3.43 -4.84 -5.91
C TYR A 56 -4.39 -4.66 -4.74
N LEU A 57 -5.09 -3.54 -4.72
CA LEU A 57 -6.09 -3.22 -3.70
C LEU A 57 -7.43 -3.03 -4.38
N GLU A 58 -8.46 -3.70 -3.89
CA GLU A 58 -9.83 -3.51 -4.37
C GLU A 58 -10.71 -3.00 -3.23
N ARG A 59 -11.37 -1.86 -3.47
CA ARG A 59 -12.38 -1.30 -2.57
C ARG A 59 -13.60 -0.86 -3.36
N ALA A 60 -14.78 -1.35 -2.99
CA ALA A 60 -16.03 -1.01 -3.66
C ALA A 60 -15.97 -1.21 -5.20
N ARG A 61 -15.39 -2.34 -5.65
CA ARG A 61 -15.16 -2.69 -7.07
C ARG A 61 -14.24 -1.72 -7.83
N ARG A 62 -13.49 -0.88 -7.12
CA ARG A 62 -12.43 -0.05 -7.70
C ARG A 62 -11.09 -0.67 -7.37
N LEU A 63 -10.37 -1.06 -8.42
CA LEU A 63 -9.03 -1.58 -8.34
C LEU A 63 -8.03 -0.42 -8.19
N THR A 64 -6.93 -0.65 -7.48
CA THR A 64 -5.78 0.25 -7.39
C THR A 64 -4.52 -0.59 -7.36
N VAL A 65 -3.52 -0.20 -8.13
CA VAL A 65 -2.22 -0.87 -8.17
C VAL A 65 -1.19 0.00 -7.46
N LYS A 66 -0.36 -0.58 -6.60
CA LYS A 66 0.69 0.13 -5.85
C LYS A 66 2.03 -0.55 -6.02
N LEU A 67 3.05 0.23 -6.36
CA LEU A 67 4.44 -0.20 -6.34
C LEU A 67 5.11 0.24 -5.03
N TYR A 68 5.70 -0.72 -4.33
CA TYR A 68 6.55 -0.50 -3.16
C TYR A 68 7.98 -0.91 -3.50
N ALA A 69 8.95 -0.19 -2.93
CA ALA A 69 10.37 -0.51 -3.05
C ALA A 69 11.03 -0.51 -1.66
N ARG A 70 12.07 -1.34 -1.49
CA ARG A 70 12.87 -1.41 -0.26
C ARG A 70 13.83 -0.24 -0.13
N SER A 71 14.30 0.30 -1.25
CA SER A 71 15.22 1.44 -1.33
C SER A 71 15.00 2.21 -2.63
N LEU A 72 15.54 3.43 -2.69
CA LEU A 72 15.54 4.26 -3.89
C LEU A 72 16.98 4.40 -4.42
N PRO A 73 17.18 4.57 -5.75
CA PRO A 73 16.16 4.57 -6.80
C PRO A 73 15.59 3.16 -7.07
N VAL A 74 14.40 3.12 -7.67
CA VAL A 74 13.78 1.87 -8.15
C VAL A 74 14.38 1.52 -9.51
N ASN A 75 14.65 0.24 -9.76
CA ASN A 75 15.16 -0.24 -11.05
C ASN A 75 14.15 0.05 -12.18
N ASP A 76 14.61 0.59 -13.31
CA ASP A 76 13.77 0.95 -14.46
C ASP A 76 12.94 -0.24 -14.98
N LEU A 77 13.49 -1.47 -14.96
CA LEU A 77 12.75 -2.68 -15.33
C LEU A 77 11.55 -2.94 -14.42
N VAL A 78 11.65 -2.59 -13.13
CA VAL A 78 10.54 -2.70 -12.18
C VAL A 78 9.50 -1.61 -12.43
N VAL A 79 9.94 -0.40 -12.79
CA VAL A 79 9.04 0.72 -13.15
C VAL A 79 8.25 0.37 -14.41
N SER A 80 8.91 -0.03 -15.49
CA SER A 80 8.23 -0.43 -16.74
C SER A 80 7.28 -1.60 -16.54
N LYS A 81 7.65 -2.55 -15.68
CA LYS A 81 6.75 -3.66 -15.30
C LYS A 81 5.51 -3.14 -14.57
N PHE A 82 5.66 -2.20 -13.63
CA PHE A 82 4.52 -1.60 -12.94
C PHE A 82 3.61 -0.84 -13.92
N GLU A 83 4.17 -0.07 -14.84
CA GLU A 83 3.41 0.64 -15.88
C GLU A 83 2.62 -0.33 -16.77
N GLN A 84 3.22 -1.46 -17.16
CA GLN A 84 2.52 -2.52 -17.88
C GLN A 84 1.33 -3.07 -17.06
N ARG A 85 1.49 -3.29 -15.75
CA ARG A 85 0.38 -3.75 -14.88
C ARG A 85 -0.72 -2.72 -14.71
N VAL A 86 -0.40 -1.43 -14.74
CA VAL A 86 -1.39 -0.34 -14.73
C VAL A 86 -2.22 -0.37 -16.02
N LEU A 87 -1.57 -0.55 -17.18
CA LEU A 87 -2.26 -0.69 -18.47
C LEU A 87 -3.17 -1.93 -18.51
N GLU A 88 -2.69 -3.08 -18.03
CA GLU A 88 -3.49 -4.32 -17.94
C GLU A 88 -4.67 -4.20 -16.96
N ALA A 89 -4.59 -3.30 -15.99
CA ALA A 89 -5.67 -2.97 -15.06
C ALA A 89 -6.69 -1.97 -15.63
N ASN A 90 -6.62 -1.67 -16.94
CA ASN A 90 -7.43 -0.66 -17.63
C ASN A 90 -7.28 0.75 -17.05
N MET A 91 -6.08 1.09 -16.59
CA MET A 91 -5.71 2.42 -16.10
C MET A 91 -4.70 3.05 -17.06
N THR A 92 -4.71 4.38 -17.16
CA THR A 92 -3.74 5.14 -17.96
C THR A 92 -2.65 5.75 -17.07
N GLU A 93 -1.58 6.20 -17.70
CA GLU A 93 -0.48 6.91 -17.03
C GLU A 93 -0.98 8.12 -16.21
N ASP A 94 -1.98 8.86 -16.72
CA ASP A 94 -2.58 10.01 -16.02
C ASP A 94 -3.20 9.68 -14.65
N HIS A 95 -3.52 8.40 -14.41
CA HIS A 95 -4.03 7.91 -13.12
C HIS A 95 -2.91 7.49 -12.15
N THR A 96 -1.65 7.56 -12.58
CA THR A 96 -0.49 7.13 -11.79
C THR A 96 0.05 8.29 -10.98
N LEU A 97 -0.05 8.17 -9.65
CA LEU A 97 0.43 9.17 -8.71
C LEU A 97 1.78 8.75 -8.12
N TYR A 98 2.82 9.54 -8.37
CA TYR A 98 4.14 9.35 -7.79
C TYR A 98 4.19 9.96 -6.38
N PHE A 99 4.55 9.13 -5.40
CA PHE A 99 4.76 9.56 -4.02
C PHE A 99 6.14 10.24 -3.87
N PRO A 100 6.31 11.13 -2.86
CA PRO A 100 7.59 11.78 -2.60
C PRO A 100 8.74 10.78 -2.43
N LYS A 101 9.92 11.13 -2.96
CA LYS A 101 11.16 10.33 -2.86
C LYS A 101 12.01 10.69 -1.64
N TYR A 102 11.53 11.59 -0.79
CA TYR A 102 12.21 12.11 0.40
C TYR A 102 11.19 12.51 1.47
N GLY A 103 11.66 12.76 2.70
CA GLY A 103 10.80 13.16 3.81
C GLY A 103 9.97 12.02 4.40
N PHE A 104 10.47 10.78 4.31
CA PHE A 104 9.88 9.61 4.93
C PHE A 104 9.86 9.73 6.46
N CYS A 105 8.92 9.03 7.07
CA CYS A 105 8.78 8.92 8.52
C CYS A 105 9.21 7.54 8.98
N GLU A 106 10.14 7.48 9.94
CA GLU A 106 10.60 6.22 10.55
C GLU A 106 9.83 5.89 11.84
N ALA A 107 9.31 6.92 12.52
CA ALA A 107 8.55 6.79 13.76
C ALA A 107 7.49 7.87 13.87
N ALA A 108 6.49 7.63 14.73
CA ALA A 108 5.48 8.59 15.15
C ALA A 108 5.37 8.57 16.67
N ASP A 109 5.09 9.72 17.28
CA ASP A 109 4.85 9.79 18.73
C ASP A 109 3.46 9.23 19.10
N GLN A 110 3.20 9.14 20.40
CA GLN A 110 1.98 8.51 20.91
C GLN A 110 0.68 9.21 20.53
N PHE A 111 0.71 10.51 20.24
CA PHE A 111 -0.46 11.31 19.90
C PHE A 111 -0.81 11.22 18.41
N HIS A 112 0.13 10.79 17.58
CA HIS A 112 -0.01 10.63 16.14
C HIS A 112 -0.08 9.16 15.71
N ARG A 113 -0.59 8.30 16.59
CA ARG A 113 -0.87 6.88 16.32
C ARG A 113 -2.37 6.64 16.16
N LEU A 114 -2.75 6.18 14.97
CA LEU A 114 -4.09 5.70 14.68
C LEU A 114 -4.10 4.16 14.71
N ASP A 115 -4.64 3.59 15.79
CA ASP A 115 -4.82 2.14 15.91
C ASP A 115 -6.12 1.71 15.22
N GLU A 116 -5.99 1.20 13.99
CA GLU A 116 -7.10 0.59 13.24
C GLU A 116 -7.31 -0.92 13.57
N VAL A 117 -6.64 -1.46 14.60
CA VAL A 117 -6.85 -2.83 15.12
C VAL A 117 -7.73 -2.85 16.36
N ARG A 118 -7.54 -1.95 17.33
CA ARG A 118 -8.34 -1.91 18.59
C ARG A 118 -9.76 -1.40 18.38
N ARG A 119 -10.76 -2.20 18.77
CA ARG A 119 -12.18 -1.82 18.79
C ARG A 119 -12.49 -0.85 19.92
#